data_AF-A0A1X2ILN8-F1
#
_entry.id   AF-A0A1X2ILN8-F1
#
_cell.length_a   1.000
_cell.length_b   1.000
_cell.length_c   1.000
_cell.angle_alpha   90.00
_cell.angle_beta   90.00
_cell.angle_gamma   90.00
#
_symmetry.space_group_name_H-M   'P 1'
#
loop_
_entity.id
_entity.type
_entity.pdbx_description
1 polymer ?
#
loop_
_entity_poly.entity_id
_entity_poly.type
_entity_poly.pdbx_seq_one_letter_code
_entity_poly.pdbx_strand_id
1 'polypeptide(L)'
;MLKHTFAKLLLKNYGAVPVDRTTKENALLYSSTFEVLRLGEAVVLFPEGTSHTLPRLRLYKDVVSFAALEYAKLLTENPHPNFKGLLPKQTAVLPVGVVYLNKSEHRSVVIVRYGEPISVDKYLKIYMVPSSRQGTSK
;
A
#
# COMPACT_ATOMS: atom_id res chain seq x y z
N MET A 1 -2.67 7.98 -16.50
CA MET A 1 -1.43 7.53 -17.16
C MET A 1 -0.47 8.73 -17.35
N LEU A 2 0.84 8.57 -17.07
CA LEU A 2 1.84 9.64 -17.25
C LEU A 2 2.02 9.96 -18.74
N LYS A 3 1.77 11.22 -19.15
CA LYS A 3 1.77 11.64 -20.56
C LYS A 3 3.19 11.82 -21.16
N HIS A 4 4.19 12.08 -20.34
CA HIS A 4 5.56 12.32 -20.79
C HIS A 4 6.42 11.05 -20.69
N THR A 5 7.00 10.62 -21.82
CA THR A 5 7.82 9.40 -21.93
C THR A 5 9.03 9.43 -21.02
N PHE A 6 9.74 10.57 -20.93
CA PHE A 6 10.90 10.72 -20.05
C PHE A 6 10.52 10.62 -18.57
N ALA A 7 9.50 11.36 -18.14
CA ALA A 7 9.01 11.30 -16.76
C ALA A 7 8.51 9.89 -16.38
N LYS A 8 7.88 9.18 -17.31
CA LYS A 8 7.45 7.79 -17.13
C LYS A 8 8.64 6.85 -16.91
N LEU A 9 9.67 6.96 -17.74
CA LEU A 9 10.88 6.14 -17.62
C LEU A 9 11.58 6.41 -16.28
N LEU A 10 11.72 7.70 -15.94
CA LEU A 10 12.37 8.14 -14.72
C LEU A 10 11.61 7.62 -13.49
N LEU A 11 10.31 7.85 -13.38
CA LEU A 11 9.49 7.37 -12.27
C LEU A 11 9.45 5.85 -12.15
N LYS A 12 9.43 5.13 -13.29
CA LYS A 12 9.50 3.66 -13.29
C LYS A 12 10.84 3.17 -12.72
N ASN A 13 11.94 3.82 -13.07
CA ASN A 13 13.27 3.50 -12.55
C ASN A 13 13.42 3.84 -11.05
N TYR A 14 12.68 4.84 -10.56
CA TYR A 14 12.58 5.15 -9.12
C TYR A 14 11.62 4.22 -8.35
N GLY A 15 11.05 3.19 -8.99
CA GLY A 15 10.15 2.24 -8.33
C GLY A 15 8.73 2.75 -8.11
N ALA A 16 8.32 3.82 -8.79
CA ALA A 16 6.95 4.32 -8.70
C ALA A 16 5.98 3.35 -9.42
N VAL A 17 5.02 2.81 -8.67
CA VAL A 17 3.96 1.97 -9.21
C VAL A 17 2.92 2.86 -9.92
N PRO A 18 2.70 2.71 -11.24
CA PRO A 18 1.76 3.56 -11.96
C PRO A 18 0.32 3.23 -11.55
N VAL A 19 -0.44 4.27 -11.23
CA VAL A 19 -1.88 4.15 -10.92
C VAL A 19 -2.69 4.67 -12.10
N ASP A 20 -3.57 3.83 -12.64
CA ASP A 20 -4.58 4.27 -13.61
C ASP A 20 -5.81 4.81 -12.89
N ARG A 21 -5.97 6.14 -12.93
CA ARG A 21 -7.13 6.84 -12.34
C ARG A 21 -8.33 6.93 -13.29
N THR A 22 -8.12 6.60 -14.57
CA THR A 22 -9.12 6.74 -15.64
C THR A 22 -9.95 5.46 -15.79
N THR A 23 -9.30 4.30 -15.86
CA THR A 23 -10.00 3.00 -15.92
C THR A 23 -10.39 2.47 -14.55
N LYS A 24 -9.80 3.02 -13.47
CA LYS A 24 -9.98 2.56 -12.08
C LYS A 24 -9.73 1.05 -11.91
N GLU A 25 -8.87 0.48 -12.74
CA GLU A 25 -8.55 -0.93 -12.72
C GLU A 25 -7.62 -1.25 -11.55
N ASN A 26 -8.22 -1.54 -10.39
CA ASN A 26 -7.48 -1.80 -9.16
C ASN A 26 -6.70 -3.13 -9.23
N ALA A 27 -7.08 -4.06 -10.11
CA ALA A 27 -6.42 -5.36 -10.25
C ALA A 27 -4.93 -5.24 -10.63
N LEU A 28 -4.61 -4.40 -11.60
CA LEU A 28 -3.23 -4.15 -12.03
C LEU A 28 -2.38 -3.48 -10.93
N LEU A 29 -3.00 -2.56 -10.17
CA LEU A 29 -2.35 -1.90 -9.05
C LEU A 29 -2.01 -2.90 -7.93
N TYR A 30 -2.96 -3.75 -7.55
CA TYR A 30 -2.73 -4.77 -6.54
C TYR A 30 -1.70 -5.81 -6.98
N SER A 31 -1.78 -6.28 -8.22
CA SER A 31 -0.78 -7.18 -8.80
C SER A 31 0.64 -6.59 -8.70
N SER A 32 0.80 -5.34 -9.13
CA SER A 32 2.09 -4.63 -9.03
C SER A 32 2.55 -4.46 -7.57
N THR A 33 1.62 -4.17 -6.66
CA THR A 33 1.89 -4.03 -5.21
C THR A 33 2.41 -5.34 -4.63
N PHE A 34 1.79 -6.47 -4.97
CA PHE A 34 2.17 -7.78 -4.47
C PHE A 34 3.53 -8.22 -5.01
N GLU A 35 3.85 -7.90 -6.27
CA GLU A 35 5.19 -8.14 -6.83
C GLU A 35 6.27 -7.36 -6.07
N VAL A 36 6.05 -6.08 -5.76
CA VAL A 36 6.97 -5.28 -4.95
C VAL A 36 7.19 -5.92 -3.57
N LEU A 37 6.11 -6.31 -2.88
CA LEU A 37 6.22 -6.97 -1.58
C LEU A 37 6.95 -8.32 -1.67
N ARG A 38 6.75 -9.08 -2.77
CA ARG A 38 7.44 -10.37 -3.02
C ARG A 38 8.94 -10.21 -3.24
N LEU A 39 9.38 -9.07 -3.74
CA LEU A 39 10.79 -8.72 -3.83
C LEU A 39 11.42 -8.37 -2.47
N GLY A 40 10.61 -8.26 -1.41
CA GLY A 40 11.04 -7.82 -0.09
C GLY A 40 11.16 -6.29 0.04
N GLU A 41 10.59 -5.56 -0.91
CA GLU A 41 10.58 -4.10 -0.94
C GLU A 41 9.39 -3.54 -0.14
N ALA A 42 9.39 -2.23 0.10
CA ALA A 42 8.32 -1.54 0.80
C ALA A 42 7.39 -0.79 -0.15
N VAL A 43 6.10 -0.72 0.19
CA VAL A 43 5.09 0.08 -0.53
C VAL A 43 4.53 1.14 0.40
N VAL A 44 4.58 2.39 -0.04
CA VAL A 44 4.03 3.53 0.69
C VAL A 44 2.64 3.85 0.16
N LEU A 45 1.65 3.92 1.05
CA LEU A 45 0.26 4.21 0.73
C LEU A 45 -0.23 5.36 1.62
N PHE A 46 -1.04 6.25 1.04
CA PHE A 46 -1.75 7.28 1.78
C PHE A 46 -3.23 6.86 1.92
N PRO A 47 -3.66 6.37 3.10
CA PRO A 47 -5.01 5.83 3.28
C PRO A 47 -6.12 6.86 3.11
N GLU A 48 -5.82 8.15 3.15
CA GLU A 48 -6.76 9.23 2.87
C GLU A 48 -7.13 9.33 1.37
N GLY A 49 -6.24 8.86 0.48
CA GLY A 49 -6.42 8.90 -0.97
C GLY A 49 -6.19 10.26 -1.62
N THR A 50 -5.92 11.31 -0.85
CA THR A 50 -5.76 12.69 -1.31
C THR A 50 -4.88 13.47 -0.32
N SER A 51 -4.03 14.38 -0.81
CA SER A 51 -3.22 15.24 0.05
C SER A 51 -4.05 16.38 0.62
N HIS A 52 -4.00 16.59 1.93
CA HIS A 52 -4.77 17.64 2.59
C HIS A 52 -3.97 18.47 3.57
N THR A 53 -4.56 19.59 3.96
CA THR A 53 -3.97 20.62 4.85
C THR A 53 -4.76 20.76 6.15
N LEU A 54 -5.77 19.91 6.35
CA LEU A 54 -6.56 19.94 7.57
C LEU A 54 -5.70 19.44 8.74
N PRO A 55 -5.79 20.07 9.93
CA PRO A 55 -5.01 19.66 11.11
C PRO A 55 -5.51 18.35 11.75
N ARG A 56 -6.50 17.68 11.14
CA ARG A 56 -7.11 16.45 11.65
C ARG A 56 -6.98 15.33 10.63
N LEU A 57 -6.75 14.13 11.14
CA LEU A 57 -6.72 12.89 10.35
C LEU A 57 -8.11 12.64 9.75
N ARG A 58 -8.16 12.29 8.46
CA ARG A 58 -9.41 11.83 7.86
C ARG A 58 -9.70 10.38 8.23
N LEU A 59 -10.93 9.97 7.93
CA LEU A 59 -11.27 8.56 7.85
C LEU A 59 -10.33 7.85 6.88
N TYR A 60 -9.68 6.80 7.38
CA TYR A 60 -8.82 5.96 6.59
C TYR A 60 -9.66 5.03 5.70
N LYS A 61 -9.22 4.86 4.46
CA LYS A 61 -9.70 3.76 3.64
C LYS A 61 -8.99 2.47 4.04
N ASP A 62 -9.72 1.36 3.99
CA ASP A 62 -9.22 0.03 4.36
C ASP A 62 -8.24 -0.57 3.36
N VAL A 63 -7.85 0.18 2.32
CA VAL A 63 -7.00 -0.29 1.20
C VAL A 63 -5.65 -0.80 1.69
N VAL A 64 -5.06 -0.17 2.72
CA VAL A 64 -3.76 -0.59 3.27
C VAL A 64 -3.90 -1.95 3.97
N SER A 65 -4.90 -2.09 4.83
CA SER A 65 -5.19 -3.34 5.54
C SER A 65 -5.55 -4.46 4.57
N PHE A 66 -6.39 -4.15 3.59
CA PHE A 66 -6.78 -5.09 2.53
C PHE A 66 -5.56 -5.59 1.74
N ALA A 67 -4.71 -4.69 1.24
CA ALA A 67 -3.53 -5.08 0.46
C ALA A 67 -2.57 -5.94 1.29
N ALA A 68 -2.36 -5.61 2.56
CA ALA A 68 -1.49 -6.37 3.44
C ALA A 68 -2.05 -7.78 3.74
N LEU A 69 -3.35 -7.89 4.02
CA LEU A 69 -4.03 -9.16 4.31
C LEU A 69 -4.14 -10.05 3.07
N GLU A 70 -4.49 -9.47 1.92
CA GLU A 70 -4.60 -10.22 0.67
C GLU A 70 -3.24 -10.76 0.23
N TYR A 71 -2.16 -9.97 0.39
CA TYR A 71 -0.81 -10.45 0.16
C TYR A 71 -0.44 -11.62 1.10
N ALA A 72 -0.72 -11.49 2.40
CA ALA A 72 -0.44 -12.54 3.38
C ALA A 72 -1.22 -13.84 3.08
N LYS A 73 -2.47 -13.72 2.62
CA LYS A 73 -3.28 -14.85 2.13
C LYS A 73 -2.62 -15.51 0.91
N LEU A 74 -2.23 -14.72 -0.10
CA LEU A 74 -1.56 -15.23 -1.30
C LEU A 74 -0.27 -15.99 -0.98
N LEU A 75 0.50 -15.55 0.02
CA LEU A 75 1.70 -16.26 0.47
C LEU A 75 1.37 -17.62 1.11
N THR A 76 0.25 -17.69 1.84
CA THR A 76 -0.21 -18.93 2.47
C THR A 76 -0.67 -19.94 1.41
N GLU A 77 -1.37 -19.48 0.38
CA GLU A 77 -1.91 -20.32 -0.69
C GLU A 77 -0.85 -20.73 -1.73
N ASN A 78 0.08 -19.83 -2.07
CA ASN A 78 1.09 -20.04 -3.12
C ASN A 78 2.50 -19.57 -2.69
N PRO A 79 3.17 -20.33 -1.82
CA PRO A 79 4.51 -20.02 -1.35
C PRO A 79 5.56 -20.38 -2.41
N HIS A 80 5.64 -19.59 -3.47
CA HIS A 80 6.69 -19.72 -4.48
C HIS A 80 7.80 -18.67 -4.25
N PRO A 81 9.06 -19.07 -4.41
CA PRO A 81 10.19 -18.16 -4.29
C PRO A 81 10.11 -17.06 -5.35
N ASN A 82 10.62 -15.88 -5.00
CA ASN A 82 10.73 -14.78 -5.96
C ASN A 82 11.80 -15.08 -7.03
N PHE A 83 11.96 -14.19 -8.01
CA PHE A 83 12.97 -14.34 -9.07
C PHE A 83 14.41 -14.45 -8.54
N LYS A 84 14.68 -14.02 -7.30
CA LYS A 84 15.97 -14.15 -6.62
C LYS A 84 16.12 -15.48 -5.84
N GLY A 85 15.16 -16.39 -5.94
CA GLY A 85 15.14 -17.67 -5.23
C GLY A 85 14.81 -17.56 -3.72
N LEU A 86 14.45 -16.37 -3.23
CA LEU A 86 14.13 -16.16 -1.82
C LEU A 86 12.66 -16.46 -1.55
N LEU A 87 12.39 -17.13 -0.44
CA LEU A 87 11.02 -17.31 0.04
C LEU A 87 10.43 -15.93 0.42
N PRO A 88 9.20 -15.62 -0.03
CA PRO A 88 8.55 -14.37 0.31
C PRO A 88 8.29 -14.29 1.82
N LYS A 89 8.48 -13.10 2.39
CA LYS A 89 8.25 -12.83 3.82
C LYS A 89 6.86 -12.24 4.03
N GLN A 90 6.27 -12.52 5.18
CA GLN A 90 5.05 -11.82 5.58
C GLN A 90 5.30 -10.33 5.71
N THR A 91 4.29 -9.54 5.34
CA THR A 91 4.34 -8.08 5.40
C THR A 91 3.84 -7.58 6.75
N ALA A 92 4.24 -6.37 7.13
CA ALA A 92 3.74 -5.65 8.29
C ALA A 92 3.31 -4.25 7.86
N VAL A 93 2.29 -3.70 8.51
CA VAL A 93 1.88 -2.32 8.29
C VAL A 93 2.66 -1.42 9.24
N LEU A 94 3.54 -0.57 8.70
CA LEU A 94 4.27 0.42 9.49
C LEU A 94 3.53 1.77 9.44
N PRO A 95 2.90 2.23 10.53
CA PRO A 95 2.30 3.55 10.56
C PRO A 95 3.41 4.63 10.54
N VAL A 96 3.29 5.57 9.61
CA VAL A 96 4.23 6.68 9.47
C VAL A 96 3.48 8.00 9.51
N GLY A 97 3.81 8.83 10.50
CA GLY A 97 3.35 10.22 10.59
C GLY A 97 4.34 11.15 9.91
N VAL A 98 3.87 11.99 8.99
CA VAL A 98 4.68 13.00 8.31
C VAL A 98 4.04 14.36 8.50
N VAL A 99 4.76 15.29 9.12
CA VAL A 99 4.29 16.66 9.38
C VAL A 99 5.28 17.65 8.79
N TYR A 100 4.79 18.53 7.93
CA TYR A 100 5.56 19.66 7.41
C TYR A 100 5.27 20.87 8.30
N LEU A 101 6.32 21.48 8.89
CA LEU A 101 6.15 22.64 9.76
C LEU A 101 5.74 23.90 8.98
N ASN A 102 6.24 24.05 7.75
CA ASN A 102 5.85 25.11 6.85
C ASN A 102 5.61 24.56 5.44
N LYS A 103 4.35 24.33 5.07
CA LYS A 103 3.99 23.72 3.77
C LYS A 103 4.13 24.70 2.58
N SER A 104 4.30 25.99 2.85
CA SER A 104 4.41 27.03 1.83
C SER A 104 5.86 27.25 1.35
N GLU A 105 6.84 26.79 2.12
CA GLU A 105 8.26 26.93 1.79
C GLU A 105 8.82 25.62 1.22
N HIS A 106 9.42 25.72 0.04
CA HIS A 106 10.13 24.61 -0.57
C HIS A 106 11.40 24.27 0.24
N ARG A 107 11.62 22.98 0.53
CA ARG A 107 12.69 22.47 1.44
C ARG A 107 12.56 22.94 2.90
N SER A 108 11.33 23.11 3.37
CA SER A 108 11.07 23.31 4.80
C SER A 108 11.33 22.05 5.62
N VAL A 109 11.34 22.21 6.95
CA VAL A 109 11.55 21.13 7.91
C VAL A 109 10.35 20.17 7.91
N VAL A 110 10.65 18.87 7.83
CA VAL A 110 9.69 17.78 7.98
C VAL A 110 10.00 17.00 9.24
N ILE A 111 8.97 16.69 10.02
CA ILE A 111 9.04 15.76 11.14
C ILE A 111 8.43 14.44 10.65
N VAL A 112 9.23 13.37 10.73
CA VAL A 112 8.79 12.01 10.41
C VAL A 112 8.82 11.18 11.68
N ARG A 113 7.71 10.51 11.98
CA ARG A 113 7.60 9.60 13.12
C ARG A 113 7.14 8.24 12.64
N TYR A 114 7.94 7.22 12.93
CA TYR A 114 7.59 5.82 12.71
C TYR A 114 6.95 5.28 13.98
N GLY A 115 5.78 4.67 13.85
CA GLY A 115 5.15 3.93 14.94
C GLY A 115 5.61 2.47 14.99
N GLU A 116 4.95 1.68 15.82
CA GLU A 116 5.24 0.25 15.93
C GLU A 116 4.69 -0.52 14.71
N PRO A 117 5.46 -1.44 14.12
CA PRO A 117 4.97 -2.31 13.05
C PRO A 117 3.78 -3.16 13.52
N ILE A 118 2.71 -3.15 12.73
CA ILE A 118 1.53 -3.97 12.96
C ILE A 118 1.68 -5.26 12.14
N SER A 119 1.94 -6.38 12.82
CA SER A 119 1.96 -7.72 12.19
C SER A 119 0.55 -8.09 11.72
N VAL A 120 0.48 -8.60 10.49
CA VAL A 120 -0.77 -8.98 9.81
C VAL A 120 -1.24 -10.37 10.25
N ASP A 121 -0.36 -11.19 10.81
CA ASP A 121 -0.58 -12.61 11.11
C ASP A 121 -1.72 -12.83 12.11
N LYS A 122 -1.83 -11.91 13.07
CA LYS A 122 -2.90 -11.90 14.07
C LYS A 122 -4.29 -11.76 13.44
N TYR A 123 -4.36 -11.06 12.31
CA TYR A 123 -5.61 -10.72 11.62
C TYR A 123 -5.90 -11.65 10.43
N LEU A 124 -4.88 -12.32 9.90
CA LEU A 124 -5.01 -13.23 8.76
C LEU A 124 -6.03 -14.35 9.04
N LYS A 125 -6.01 -14.92 10.25
CA LYS A 125 -6.97 -15.96 10.66
C LYS A 125 -8.42 -15.48 10.55
N ILE A 126 -8.68 -14.23 10.96
CA ILE A 126 -10.02 -13.63 10.90
C ILE A 126 -10.41 -13.36 9.45
N TYR A 127 -9.46 -12.88 8.64
CA TYR A 127 -9.67 -12.56 7.22
C TYR A 127 -9.98 -13.79 6.36
N MET A 128 -9.39 -14.95 6.67
CA MET A 128 -9.61 -16.19 5.92
C MET A 128 -10.95 -16.86 6.22
N VAL A 129 -11.64 -16.50 7.31
CA VAL A 129 -12.99 -17.00 7.57
C VAL A 129 -13.93 -16.37 6.53
N PRO A 130 -14.63 -17.15 5.69
CA PRO A 130 -15.58 -16.60 4.77
C PRO A 130 -16.67 -15.88 5.57
N SER A 131 -16.69 -14.55 5.47
CA SER A 131 -17.78 -13.76 6.02
C SER A 131 -19.06 -14.23 5.34
N SER A 132 -19.93 -14.92 6.08
CA SER A 132 -21.29 -15.23 5.67
C SER A 132 -21.99 -13.90 5.37
N ARG A 133 -21.99 -13.52 4.09
CA ARG A 133 -22.67 -12.32 3.61
C ARG A 133 -24.15 -12.47 3.91
N GLN A 134 -24.64 -11.88 4.99
CA GLN A 134 -26.03 -11.46 5.06
C GLN A 134 -26.21 -10.38 4.01
N GLY A 135 -26.77 -10.77 2.87
CA GLY A 135 -27.33 -9.83 1.92
C GLY A 135 -28.45 -9.06 2.61
N THR A 136 -28.30 -7.76 2.73
CA THR A 136 -29.44 -6.86 2.83
C THR A 136 -29.25 -5.74 1.83
N SER A 137 -29.96 -5.91 0.71
CA SER A 137 -30.35 -4.86 -0.21
C SER A 137 -30.96 -3.69 0.55
N LYS A 138 -30.48 -2.48 0.29
CA LYS A 138 -31.30 -1.26 0.22
C LYS A 138 -30.68 -0.31 -0.79
#